data_AF-F0VFH1-F1
#
_entry.id   AF-F0VFH1-F1
#
_cell.length_a   1.000
_cell.length_b   1.000
_cell.length_c   1.000
_cell.angle_alpha   90.00
_cell.angle_beta   90.00
_cell.angle_gamma   90.00
#
_symmetry.space_group_name_H-M   'P 1'
#
loop_
_entity.id
_entity.type
_entity.pdbx_description
1 polymer ?
#
loop_
_entity_poly.entity_id
_entity_poly.type
_entity_poly.pdbx_seq_one_letter_code
_entity_poly.pdbx_strand_id
1 'polypeptide(L)'
;MATPFLPLDSNVRLEEPKGKLTVPEGTLVWNLNQACDSKGWGGVSPDVALRLTSFCDGRLQALEPIDGRSAPPEFTDAVTGQYDVRTWRKGELLLSIEGEKSVYLKVPTIATVVSWTSPERLPVLTKSWKPAIFLLNSCYVAVRYIPDSVLLLTRPDESSTAWNVTPVSYGRGFISLDPCNEKVISYGSFAIPEAVNTLALPQQPGPSKNDFFIQYFPWGLLVIPKHIDISKGGLCGGGNSKLAMVIHPPNVFITVQLLFPAKLAKTLQYETDFVITAKKASESDIVIYLIVDGQLVSYDYSFDIRINKPEKPPVNVLAKFKTFFSSDELTKIKAAKADKKPYNPRITFAESDVQKVIVQEGSPLSQGHLLTEQTAAVYDAETGMYYSNPIGMKLTKVFKEVVVPTPKKSSEKPVEADPTASSSPTTNAQPAAETVAAPNAPSASTEEPAAEPSATPNAPSASTEEPAAEPSATPNAPAASTEEPAAEPSATPNAPAASTEEPAAEPSATPNAPAASTEEPAAEPSATPNATATSPVEGENKLGTAAPANDKEVAATQDQGDDVKKPAEDTAADGLPASQ
;
A
#
# COMPACT_ATOMS: atom_id res chain seq x y z
N MET A 1 2.64 13.81 11.95
CA MET A 1 2.82 14.08 10.50
C MET A 1 3.59 12.93 9.90
N ALA A 2 3.30 12.58 8.64
CA ALA A 2 4.07 11.62 7.88
C ALA A 2 5.54 12.05 7.76
N THR A 3 6.48 11.11 7.90
CA THR A 3 7.93 11.38 7.80
C THR A 3 8.62 10.41 6.83
N PRO A 4 8.14 10.30 5.58
CA PRO A 4 8.68 9.33 4.64
C PRO A 4 10.12 9.69 4.22
N PHE A 5 10.82 8.69 3.68
CA PHE A 5 12.20 8.82 3.19
C PHE A 5 13.22 9.13 4.30
N LEU A 6 12.91 8.77 5.54
CA LEU A 6 13.91 8.59 6.59
C LEU A 6 14.54 7.20 6.45
N PRO A 7 15.88 7.08 6.37
CA PRO A 7 16.54 5.83 6.68
C PRO A 7 16.35 5.48 8.15
N LEU A 8 16.62 4.22 8.51
CA LEU A 8 16.62 3.78 9.90
C LEU A 8 17.69 4.53 10.71
N ASP A 9 17.43 4.76 12.00
CA ASP A 9 18.43 5.32 12.90
C ASP A 9 19.62 4.35 13.02
N SER A 10 20.82 4.91 12.87
CA SER A 10 22.12 4.32 13.21
C SER A 10 22.19 3.52 14.52
N ASN A 11 21.37 3.84 15.51
CA ASN A 11 21.31 3.11 16.78
C ASN A 11 20.57 1.75 16.68
N VAL A 12 19.89 1.47 15.56
CA VAL A 12 19.08 0.27 15.39
C VAL A 12 19.92 -0.88 14.86
N ARG A 13 19.96 -1.99 15.61
CA ARG A 13 20.67 -3.22 15.21
C ARG A 13 19.89 -3.98 14.14
N LEU A 14 20.44 -3.97 12.94
CA LEU A 14 20.08 -4.86 11.83
C LEU A 14 20.85 -6.18 11.93
N GLU A 15 20.23 -7.30 11.53
CA GLU A 15 20.91 -8.57 11.27
C GLU A 15 20.30 -9.31 10.08
N GLU A 16 21.13 -10.05 9.35
CA GLU A 16 20.71 -11.08 8.40
C GLU A 16 20.05 -12.27 9.13
N PRO A 17 18.82 -12.69 8.76
CA PRO A 17 18.14 -13.83 9.37
C PRO A 17 18.88 -15.16 9.17
N LYS A 18 19.15 -15.85 10.28
CA LYS A 18 19.87 -17.13 10.29
C LYS A 18 18.90 -18.32 10.23
N GLY A 19 19.26 -19.35 9.46
CA GLY A 19 18.54 -20.62 9.39
C GLY A 19 17.60 -20.80 8.19
N LYS A 20 17.28 -22.06 7.85
CA LYS A 20 16.41 -22.42 6.72
C LYS A 20 14.93 -22.25 7.08
N LEU A 21 14.50 -21.00 7.24
CA LEU A 21 13.13 -20.65 7.60
C LEU A 21 12.13 -20.88 6.45
N THR A 22 11.05 -21.57 6.80
CA THR A 22 9.88 -21.92 5.97
C THR A 22 8.62 -21.88 6.83
N VAL A 23 7.49 -21.48 6.26
CA VAL A 23 6.16 -21.72 6.87
C VAL A 23 5.78 -23.21 6.81
N PRO A 24 4.80 -23.68 7.60
CA PRO A 24 4.29 -25.04 7.49
C PRO A 24 3.83 -25.40 6.09
N GLU A 25 4.01 -26.67 5.69
CA GLU A 25 3.52 -27.17 4.41
C GLU A 25 1.99 -27.04 4.31
N GLY A 26 1.48 -26.64 3.14
CA GLY A 26 0.06 -26.38 2.93
C GLY A 26 -0.46 -25.03 3.47
N THR A 27 0.39 -24.17 4.05
CA THR A 27 -0.01 -22.82 4.49
C THR A 27 -0.60 -22.03 3.32
N LEU A 28 -1.81 -21.49 3.53
CA LEU A 28 -2.51 -20.61 2.60
C LEU A 28 -2.13 -19.15 2.87
N VAL A 29 -2.18 -18.75 4.15
CA VAL A 29 -1.88 -17.39 4.65
C VAL A 29 -1.31 -17.46 6.08
N TRP A 30 -0.63 -16.41 6.53
CA TRP A 30 -0.21 -16.24 7.93
C TRP A 30 -0.14 -14.79 8.39
N ASN A 31 0.07 -14.59 9.69
CA ASN A 31 0.28 -13.30 10.35
C ASN A 31 1.50 -13.37 11.30
N LEU A 32 1.63 -12.47 12.27
CA LEU A 32 2.74 -12.44 13.24
C LEU A 32 2.94 -13.74 14.05
N ASN A 33 1.85 -14.43 14.43
CA ASN A 33 1.88 -15.53 15.41
C ASN A 33 1.23 -16.83 14.93
N GLN A 34 0.40 -16.77 13.88
CA GLN A 34 -0.42 -17.89 13.41
C GLN A 34 -0.39 -18.02 11.89
N ALA A 35 -0.47 -19.27 11.41
CA ALA A 35 -0.62 -19.64 10.00
C ALA A 35 -1.94 -20.41 9.82
N CYS A 36 -2.59 -20.25 8.66
CA CYS A 36 -3.79 -21.01 8.30
C CYS A 36 -3.49 -21.96 7.15
N ASP A 37 -3.83 -23.25 7.32
CA ASP A 37 -3.89 -24.25 6.26
C ASP A 37 -5.37 -24.63 5.97
N SER A 38 -5.60 -25.77 5.31
CA SER A 38 -6.94 -26.32 5.07
C SER A 38 -7.67 -26.87 6.32
N LYS A 39 -7.02 -26.87 7.49
CA LYS A 39 -7.57 -27.33 8.78
C LYS A 39 -7.88 -26.16 9.73
N GLY A 40 -7.48 -24.94 9.37
CA GLY A 40 -7.68 -23.72 10.17
C GLY A 40 -6.38 -23.14 10.71
N TRP A 41 -6.47 -22.37 11.80
CA TRP A 41 -5.36 -21.61 12.37
C TRP A 41 -4.50 -22.45 13.33
N GLY A 42 -3.20 -22.53 13.06
CA GLY A 42 -2.15 -23.07 13.95
C GLY A 42 -1.09 -22.02 14.28
N GLY A 43 -0.26 -22.28 15.29
CA GLY A 43 0.87 -21.40 15.64
C GLY A 43 2.02 -21.48 14.63
N VAL A 44 2.77 -20.39 14.47
CA VAL A 44 3.97 -20.32 13.60
C VAL A 44 5.19 -19.81 14.41
N SER A 45 6.42 -20.04 13.93
CA SER A 45 7.61 -19.47 14.60
C SER A 45 7.60 -17.94 14.52
N PRO A 46 7.91 -17.21 15.62
CA PRO A 46 8.08 -15.75 15.58
C PRO A 46 9.19 -15.29 14.61
N ASP A 47 10.04 -16.19 14.12
CA ASP A 47 11.04 -15.87 13.10
C ASP A 47 10.45 -15.34 11.78
N VAL A 48 9.24 -15.80 11.40
CA VAL A 48 8.54 -15.35 10.17
C VAL A 48 7.80 -14.02 10.35
N ALA A 49 7.90 -13.40 11.53
CA ALA A 49 7.41 -12.05 11.79
C ALA A 49 7.95 -11.03 10.79
N LEU A 50 7.06 -10.15 10.31
CA LEU A 50 7.48 -8.92 9.66
C LEU A 50 8.26 -8.06 10.64
N ARG A 51 9.42 -7.60 10.17
CA ARG A 51 10.32 -6.70 10.89
C ARG A 51 10.77 -5.59 9.95
N LEU A 52 11.01 -4.42 10.54
CA LEU A 52 11.51 -3.24 9.84
C LEU A 52 12.82 -3.59 9.11
N THR A 53 13.00 -3.13 7.88
CA THR A 53 14.16 -3.43 7.01
C THR A 53 14.65 -2.18 6.28
N SER A 54 15.81 -2.25 5.65
CA SER A 54 16.45 -1.16 4.93
C SER A 54 17.19 -1.64 3.67
N PHE A 55 17.29 -0.76 2.69
CA PHE A 55 18.02 -1.01 1.44
C PHE A 55 19.51 -1.25 1.68
N CYS A 56 20.00 -2.47 1.39
CA CYS A 56 21.36 -2.91 1.68
C CYS A 56 22.44 -2.37 0.71
N ASP A 57 22.03 -1.64 -0.32
CA ASP A 57 22.89 -1.01 -1.34
C ASP A 57 23.14 0.49 -1.08
N GLY A 58 22.53 1.04 -0.02
CA GLY A 58 22.63 2.46 0.29
C GLY A 58 21.88 3.37 -0.67
N ARG A 59 20.86 2.90 -1.40
CA ARG A 59 20.05 3.78 -2.26
C ARG A 59 19.21 4.81 -1.51
N LEU A 60 18.93 4.59 -0.22
CA LEU A 60 18.30 5.54 0.70
C LEU A 60 19.29 5.98 1.79
N GLN A 61 19.65 7.27 1.85
CA GLN A 61 20.61 7.80 2.81
C GLN A 61 20.22 9.16 3.38
N ALA A 62 20.45 9.36 4.68
CA ALA A 62 20.52 10.68 5.31
C ALA A 62 21.90 11.29 5.06
N LEU A 63 21.94 12.61 4.91
CA LEU A 63 23.16 13.38 4.71
C LEU A 63 23.60 14.05 6.03
N GLU A 64 24.89 14.04 6.31
CA GLU A 64 25.48 14.67 7.49
C GLU A 64 25.90 16.11 7.17
N PRO A 65 25.72 17.07 8.09
CA PRO A 65 26.11 18.46 7.86
C PRO A 65 27.64 18.60 7.71
N ILE A 66 28.08 19.50 6.83
CA ILE A 66 29.46 19.95 6.73
C ILE A 66 29.59 21.28 7.47
N ASP A 67 30.62 21.40 8.32
CA ASP A 67 30.98 22.65 8.99
C ASP A 67 31.50 23.69 7.98
N GLY A 68 30.87 24.86 7.96
CA GLY A 68 31.22 25.97 7.08
C GLY A 68 29.99 26.80 6.69
N ARG A 69 30.22 27.84 5.88
CA ARG A 69 29.17 28.60 5.17
C ARG A 69 29.52 28.92 3.71
N SER A 70 30.63 28.40 3.20
CA SER A 70 31.02 28.50 1.80
C SER A 70 30.44 27.34 1.00
N ALA A 71 30.30 27.52 -0.31
CA ALA A 71 30.02 26.41 -1.21
C ALA A 71 31.14 25.34 -1.14
N PRO A 72 30.81 24.05 -1.26
CA PRO A 72 31.79 23.01 -1.52
C PRO A 72 32.36 23.17 -2.94
N PRO A 73 33.58 22.67 -3.24
CA PRO A 73 34.21 22.79 -4.56
C PRO A 73 33.27 22.41 -5.71
N GLU A 74 32.51 21.32 -5.54
CA GLU A 74 31.56 20.77 -6.51
C GLU A 74 30.41 21.70 -6.92
N PHE A 75 30.15 22.79 -6.17
CA PHE A 75 29.11 23.78 -6.48
C PHE A 75 29.67 25.19 -6.73
N THR A 76 30.99 25.37 -6.81
CA THR A 76 31.64 26.70 -6.89
C THR A 76 31.16 27.51 -8.11
N ASP A 77 30.99 26.84 -9.25
CA ASP A 77 30.53 27.47 -10.51
C ASP A 77 28.99 27.59 -10.60
N ALA A 78 28.25 27.13 -9.59
CA ALA A 78 26.78 27.03 -9.58
C ALA A 78 26.10 27.96 -8.56
N VAL A 79 26.77 28.26 -7.44
CA VAL A 79 26.28 29.22 -6.43
C VAL A 79 26.41 30.67 -6.92
N THR A 80 25.60 31.57 -6.36
CA THR A 80 25.74 33.02 -6.63
C THR A 80 26.90 33.65 -5.89
N GLY A 81 27.32 33.05 -4.76
CA GLY A 81 28.34 33.58 -3.86
C GLY A 81 27.86 34.78 -3.02
N GLN A 82 26.59 35.16 -3.09
CA GLN A 82 26.03 36.33 -2.41
C GLN A 82 25.53 36.03 -0.98
N TYR A 83 25.33 34.75 -0.64
CA TYR A 83 24.73 34.33 0.63
C TYR A 83 25.47 33.14 1.26
N ASP A 84 25.26 32.95 2.56
CA ASP A 84 25.71 31.76 3.29
C ASP A 84 25.17 30.47 2.65
N VAL A 85 26.04 29.49 2.45
CA VAL A 85 25.71 28.17 1.91
C VAL A 85 25.76 27.13 3.03
N ARG A 86 24.62 26.51 3.36
CA ARG A 86 24.58 25.34 4.26
C ARG A 86 24.70 24.07 3.42
N THR A 87 25.54 23.13 3.84
CA THR A 87 25.86 21.94 3.05
C THR A 87 25.75 20.67 3.88
N TRP A 88 25.23 19.60 3.26
CA TRP A 88 25.19 18.24 3.82
C TRP A 88 25.73 17.24 2.80
N ARG A 89 26.45 16.21 3.26
CA ARG A 89 27.12 15.21 2.42
C ARG A 89 26.97 13.79 2.96
N LYS A 90 27.01 12.81 2.06
CA LYS A 90 27.42 11.43 2.38
C LYS A 90 28.03 10.76 1.15
N GLY A 91 29.35 10.54 1.18
CA GLY A 91 30.10 10.08 0.00
C GLY A 91 30.00 11.08 -1.16
N GLU A 92 29.44 10.62 -2.28
CA GLU A 92 29.17 11.41 -3.49
C GLU A 92 27.81 12.13 -3.47
N LEU A 93 26.92 11.80 -2.53
CA LEU A 93 25.66 12.52 -2.34
C LEU A 93 25.95 13.85 -1.64
N LEU A 94 25.56 14.96 -2.26
CA LEU A 94 25.81 16.32 -1.76
C LEU A 94 24.57 17.18 -1.98
N LEU A 95 24.16 17.92 -0.95
CA LEU A 95 23.09 18.91 -1.02
C LEU A 95 23.55 20.20 -0.34
N SER A 96 23.35 21.32 -1.02
CA SER A 96 23.57 22.65 -0.45
C SER A 96 22.33 23.52 -0.59
N ILE A 97 22.14 24.44 0.37
CA ILE A 97 21.13 25.49 0.32
C ILE A 97 21.87 26.83 0.46
N GLU A 98 21.80 27.67 -0.57
CA GLU A 98 22.35 29.03 -0.56
C GLU A 98 21.27 30.02 -0.11
N GLY A 99 21.61 30.81 0.91
CA GLY A 99 20.67 31.69 1.59
C GLY A 99 19.47 30.91 2.13
N GLU A 100 18.30 31.24 1.59
CA GLU A 100 17.01 30.73 2.07
C GLU A 100 16.07 30.35 0.90
N LYS A 101 16.63 30.08 -0.29
CA LYS A 101 15.85 29.76 -1.51
C LYS A 101 16.49 28.76 -2.47
N SER A 102 17.77 28.92 -2.80
CA SER A 102 18.43 28.14 -3.86
C SER A 102 18.95 26.81 -3.30
N VAL A 103 18.60 25.71 -3.95
CA VAL A 103 19.00 24.35 -3.56
C VAL A 103 19.84 23.74 -4.68
N TYR A 104 21.02 23.24 -4.32
CA TYR A 104 21.99 22.63 -5.23
C TYR A 104 22.20 21.17 -4.83
N LEU A 105 22.26 20.28 -5.82
CA LEU A 105 22.41 18.84 -5.60
C LEU A 105 23.46 18.22 -6.53
N LYS A 106 24.23 17.28 -5.96
CA LYS A 106 25.03 16.31 -6.71
C LYS A 106 24.66 14.91 -6.23
N VAL A 107 24.38 14.02 -7.17
CA VAL A 107 24.10 12.59 -6.91
C VAL A 107 24.78 11.75 -8.00
N PRO A 108 25.18 10.49 -7.74
CA PRO A 108 25.92 9.67 -8.70
C PRO A 108 25.20 9.45 -10.04
N THR A 109 23.86 9.42 -10.04
CA THR A 109 23.03 9.22 -11.23
C THR A 109 22.91 10.45 -12.14
N ILE A 110 23.51 11.59 -11.76
CA ILE A 110 23.42 12.86 -12.52
C ILE A 110 24.82 13.44 -12.72
N ALA A 111 25.23 13.57 -13.99
CA ALA A 111 26.54 14.07 -14.38
C ALA A 111 26.73 15.56 -14.03
N THR A 112 25.70 16.37 -14.21
CA THR A 112 25.67 17.80 -13.86
C THR A 112 25.34 18.06 -12.39
N VAL A 113 25.48 19.32 -11.96
CA VAL A 113 24.84 19.82 -10.74
C VAL A 113 23.38 20.14 -11.06
N VAL A 114 22.45 19.71 -10.20
CA VAL A 114 21.04 20.12 -10.29
C VAL A 114 20.84 21.35 -9.42
N SER A 115 20.21 22.39 -9.98
CA SER A 115 19.83 23.61 -9.27
C SER A 115 18.31 23.78 -9.30
N TRP A 116 17.73 24.17 -8.17
CA TRP A 116 16.31 24.53 -8.06
C TRP A 116 16.15 25.68 -7.06
N THR A 117 15.44 26.74 -7.46
CA THR A 117 15.20 27.91 -6.61
C THR A 117 13.76 27.94 -6.14
N SER A 118 13.56 27.94 -4.83
CA SER A 118 12.23 28.06 -4.23
C SER A 118 11.57 29.41 -4.56
N PRO A 119 10.29 29.43 -4.99
CA PRO A 119 9.55 30.67 -5.19
C PRO A 119 9.37 31.42 -3.87
N GLU A 120 9.16 30.70 -2.77
CA GLU A 120 8.98 31.21 -1.42
C GLU A 120 10.26 31.02 -0.58
N ARG A 121 10.31 31.66 0.60
CA ARG A 121 11.43 31.51 1.55
C ARG A 121 11.34 30.14 2.23
N LEU A 122 12.44 29.38 2.24
CA LEU A 122 12.50 28.07 2.87
C LEU A 122 12.38 28.17 4.41
N PRO A 123 11.81 27.15 5.09
CA PRO A 123 11.68 27.14 6.54
C PRO A 123 13.04 27.11 7.26
N VAL A 124 13.10 27.68 8.46
CA VAL A 124 14.34 27.71 9.27
C VAL A 124 14.69 26.31 9.75
N LEU A 125 15.69 25.70 9.11
CA LEU A 125 16.18 24.36 9.44
C LEU A 125 16.95 24.35 10.78
N THR A 126 16.61 23.39 11.65
CA THR A 126 17.26 23.18 12.96
C THR A 126 18.68 22.62 12.79
N LYS A 127 19.52 22.73 13.83
CA LYS A 127 20.85 22.08 13.85
C LYS A 127 20.79 20.55 13.78
N SER A 128 19.66 19.96 14.19
CA SER A 128 19.38 18.52 14.11
C SER A 128 18.80 18.08 12.75
N TRP A 129 18.56 19.00 11.82
CA TRP A 129 17.99 18.67 10.52
C TRP A 129 19.01 17.94 9.63
N LYS A 130 18.66 16.72 9.24
CA LYS A 130 19.36 15.92 8.24
C LYS A 130 18.45 15.74 7.01
N PRO A 131 18.83 16.30 5.85
CA PRO A 131 18.23 15.93 4.57
C PRO A 131 18.42 14.44 4.29
N ALA A 132 17.57 13.88 3.42
CA ALA A 132 17.75 12.51 2.94
C ALA A 132 17.53 12.42 1.43
N ILE A 133 18.25 11.52 0.77
CA ILE A 133 18.14 11.22 -0.66
C ILE A 133 17.78 9.75 -0.82
N PHE A 134 16.76 9.48 -1.65
CA PHE A 134 16.36 8.16 -2.09
C PHE A 134 16.56 8.10 -3.62
N LEU A 135 17.63 7.41 -4.04
CA LEU A 135 17.83 6.98 -5.41
C LEU A 135 16.84 5.83 -5.66
N LEU A 136 15.65 6.14 -6.18
CA LEU A 136 14.61 5.13 -6.36
C LEU A 136 14.99 4.18 -7.51
N ASN A 137 15.27 4.74 -8.68
CA ASN A 137 15.87 4.03 -9.83
C ASN A 137 16.68 5.00 -10.73
N SER A 138 17.12 4.53 -11.90
CA SER A 138 17.90 5.31 -12.88
C SER A 138 17.25 6.63 -13.32
N CYS A 139 15.92 6.71 -13.27
CA CYS A 139 15.12 7.79 -13.83
C CYS A 139 14.44 8.67 -12.78
N TYR A 140 14.57 8.33 -11.49
CA TYR A 140 13.77 8.92 -10.42
C TYR A 140 14.57 9.01 -9.12
N VAL A 141 14.69 10.22 -8.56
CA VAL A 141 15.32 10.48 -7.27
C VAL A 141 14.41 11.36 -6.41
N ALA A 142 14.19 10.97 -5.15
CA ALA A 142 13.41 11.74 -4.18
C ALA A 142 14.34 12.35 -3.11
N VAL A 143 14.27 13.66 -2.90
CA VAL A 143 15.18 14.40 -2.02
C VAL A 143 14.44 15.17 -0.95
N ARG A 144 14.45 14.65 0.28
CA ARG A 144 13.88 15.24 1.48
C ARG A 144 14.79 16.36 1.97
N TYR A 145 14.61 17.55 1.42
CA TYR A 145 15.44 18.73 1.68
C TYR A 145 14.93 19.59 2.86
N ILE A 146 13.62 19.63 3.10
CA ILE A 146 12.95 20.35 4.20
C ILE A 146 11.91 19.45 4.93
N PRO A 147 11.39 19.84 6.13
CA PRO A 147 10.55 18.97 6.97
C PRO A 147 9.23 18.51 6.35
N ASP A 148 8.64 19.33 5.47
CA ASP A 148 7.27 19.19 4.94
C ASP A 148 7.22 18.80 3.45
N SER A 149 8.35 18.82 2.75
CA SER A 149 8.41 18.68 1.29
C SER A 149 9.65 17.93 0.80
N VAL A 150 9.51 17.34 -0.39
CA VAL A 150 10.54 16.63 -1.15
C VAL A 150 10.74 17.32 -2.51
N LEU A 151 11.95 17.28 -3.07
CA LEU A 151 12.18 17.51 -4.49
C LEU A 151 12.18 16.15 -5.20
N LEU A 152 11.29 15.96 -6.17
CA LEU A 152 11.29 14.80 -7.05
C LEU A 152 12.03 15.18 -8.34
N LEU A 153 13.16 14.53 -8.57
CA LEU A 153 13.95 14.65 -9.79
C LEU A 153 13.54 13.50 -10.71
N THR A 154 13.03 13.81 -11.91
CA THR A 154 12.58 12.83 -12.90
C THR A 154 13.16 13.10 -14.29
N ARG A 155 13.27 12.08 -15.14
CA ARG A 155 13.58 12.23 -16.58
C ARG A 155 12.44 11.66 -17.45
N PRO A 156 12.22 12.20 -18.68
CA PRO A 156 11.13 11.77 -19.56
C PRO A 156 11.40 10.47 -20.33
N ASP A 157 12.66 10.02 -20.40
CA ASP A 157 13.07 8.76 -21.02
C ASP A 157 14.39 8.27 -20.40
N GLU A 158 14.75 6.99 -20.54
CA GLU A 158 15.98 6.47 -19.88
C GLU A 158 17.27 7.09 -20.39
N SER A 159 17.33 7.51 -21.66
CA SER A 159 18.52 8.07 -22.31
C SER A 159 18.70 9.58 -22.08
N SER A 160 17.65 10.27 -21.63
CA SER A 160 17.69 11.70 -21.32
C SER A 160 18.78 12.08 -20.32
N THR A 161 19.55 13.10 -20.69
CA THR A 161 20.40 13.87 -19.78
C THR A 161 19.63 14.98 -19.07
N ALA A 162 18.42 15.32 -19.55
CA ALA A 162 17.53 16.29 -18.95
C ALA A 162 16.83 15.72 -17.69
N TRP A 163 16.77 16.54 -16.63
CA TRP A 163 16.08 16.21 -15.39
C TRP A 163 15.12 17.35 -15.00
N ASN A 164 13.85 17.00 -14.80
CA ASN A 164 12.82 17.88 -14.27
C ASN A 164 12.85 17.84 -12.74
N VAL A 165 12.72 19.00 -12.08
CA VAL A 165 12.72 19.09 -10.60
C VAL A 165 11.35 19.58 -10.13
N THR A 166 10.58 18.71 -9.48
CA THR A 166 9.23 19.03 -9.00
C THR A 166 9.18 19.01 -7.46
N PRO A 167 8.85 20.14 -6.79
CA PRO A 167 8.61 20.14 -5.35
C PRO A 167 7.24 19.50 -5.03
N VAL A 168 7.21 18.59 -4.06
CA VAL A 168 5.99 17.89 -3.61
C VAL A 168 5.91 17.89 -2.08
N SER A 169 4.77 18.32 -1.52
CA SER A 169 4.54 18.31 -0.08
C SER A 169 4.10 16.92 0.42
N TYR A 170 4.56 16.53 1.62
CA TYR A 170 4.09 15.32 2.30
C TYR A 170 2.58 15.41 2.59
N GLY A 171 1.91 14.26 2.66
CA GLY A 171 0.45 14.17 2.84
C GLY A 171 -0.38 14.38 1.57
N ARG A 172 0.19 14.87 0.46
CA ARG A 172 -0.51 14.95 -0.85
C ARG A 172 -0.47 13.65 -1.67
N GLY A 173 0.11 12.58 -1.13
CA GLY A 173 0.32 11.30 -1.79
C GLY A 173 1.45 10.52 -1.11
N PHE A 174 2.00 9.53 -1.83
CA PHE A 174 3.24 8.85 -1.48
C PHE A 174 4.01 8.42 -2.74
N ILE A 175 5.29 8.11 -2.57
CA ILE A 175 6.11 7.39 -3.55
C ILE A 175 6.84 6.25 -2.84
N SER A 176 7.08 5.16 -3.54
CA SER A 176 7.81 3.98 -3.05
C SER A 176 8.46 3.25 -4.21
N LEU A 177 9.25 2.23 -3.88
CA LEU A 177 9.93 1.35 -4.82
C LEU A 177 9.43 -0.07 -4.60
N ASP A 178 9.12 -0.77 -5.68
CA ASP A 178 8.92 -2.22 -5.63
C ASP A 178 10.28 -2.92 -5.42
N PRO A 179 10.50 -3.61 -4.30
CA PRO A 179 11.79 -4.25 -4.00
C PRO A 179 12.06 -5.50 -4.85
N CYS A 180 11.09 -5.99 -5.63
CA CYS A 180 11.22 -7.18 -6.47
C CYS A 180 11.72 -6.84 -7.88
N ASN A 181 11.32 -5.69 -8.42
CA ASN A 181 11.53 -5.29 -9.82
C ASN A 181 12.03 -3.84 -10.03
N GLU A 182 12.23 -3.08 -8.95
CA GLU A 182 12.72 -1.68 -8.96
C GLU A 182 11.86 -0.67 -9.73
N LYS A 183 10.58 -1.00 -9.98
CA LYS A 183 9.60 -0.05 -10.50
C LYS A 183 9.17 0.92 -9.40
N VAL A 184 9.12 2.21 -9.73
CA VAL A 184 8.64 3.24 -8.83
C VAL A 184 7.12 3.21 -8.75
N ILE A 185 6.55 3.16 -7.56
CA ILE A 185 5.11 3.26 -7.34
C ILE A 185 4.80 4.66 -6.82
N SER A 186 3.87 5.38 -7.43
CA SER A 186 3.57 6.77 -7.07
C SER A 186 2.07 7.04 -6.97
N TYR A 187 1.67 7.91 -6.05
CA TYR A 187 0.27 8.26 -5.83
C TYR A 187 0.08 9.74 -5.47
N GLY A 188 -1.09 10.29 -5.80
CA GLY A 188 -1.40 11.70 -5.57
C GLY A 188 -0.40 12.63 -6.27
N SER A 189 0.07 13.67 -5.57
CA SER A 189 1.03 14.64 -6.14
C SER A 189 2.43 14.09 -6.43
N PHE A 190 2.72 12.82 -6.11
CA PHE A 190 3.97 12.15 -6.50
C PHE A 190 3.86 11.46 -7.88
N ALA A 191 2.66 11.34 -8.44
CA ALA A 191 2.45 10.86 -9.81
C ALA A 191 2.79 11.97 -10.82
N ILE A 192 4.09 12.21 -10.99
CA ILE A 192 4.63 13.18 -11.95
C ILE A 192 4.34 12.71 -13.38
N PRO A 193 3.69 13.53 -14.24
CA PRO A 193 3.48 13.22 -15.65
C PRO A 193 4.80 12.90 -16.37
N GLU A 194 4.74 12.07 -17.41
CA GLU A 194 5.86 11.72 -18.31
C GLU A 194 7.05 11.00 -17.63
N ALA A 195 7.04 10.79 -16.31
CA ALA A 195 8.11 10.10 -15.60
C ALA A 195 8.13 8.59 -15.90
N VAL A 196 9.13 8.14 -16.67
CA VAL A 196 9.32 6.73 -17.03
C VAL A 196 9.74 5.86 -15.85
N ASN A 197 9.60 4.53 -16.01
CA ASN A 197 9.85 3.52 -14.98
C ASN A 197 9.02 3.69 -13.70
N THR A 198 7.86 4.36 -13.82
CA THR A 198 6.86 4.51 -12.76
C THR A 198 5.60 3.68 -13.02
N LEU A 199 4.83 3.45 -11.95
CA LEU A 199 3.43 3.06 -11.96
C LEU A 199 2.67 4.10 -11.12
N ALA A 200 2.04 5.05 -11.79
CA ALA A 200 1.09 5.96 -11.16
C ALA A 200 -0.17 5.18 -10.76
N LEU A 201 -0.47 5.16 -9.47
CA LEU A 201 -1.66 4.49 -8.94
C LEU A 201 -2.93 5.31 -9.25
N PRO A 202 -4.02 4.68 -9.70
CA PRO A 202 -5.32 5.35 -9.85
C PRO A 202 -5.88 5.75 -8.47
N GLN A 203 -6.99 6.50 -8.44
CA GLN A 203 -7.62 6.95 -7.20
C GLN A 203 -7.98 5.77 -6.28
N GLN A 204 -7.28 5.71 -5.15
CA GLN A 204 -7.50 4.73 -4.09
C GLN A 204 -8.64 5.19 -3.16
N PRO A 205 -9.40 4.26 -2.55
CA PRO A 205 -10.38 4.59 -1.53
C PRO A 205 -9.71 4.91 -0.18
N GLY A 206 -10.42 5.59 0.72
CA GLY A 206 -9.91 6.01 2.03
C GLY A 206 -9.91 7.53 2.20
N PRO A 207 -9.78 8.06 3.43
CA PRO A 207 -9.93 9.49 3.72
C PRO A 207 -8.68 10.34 3.44
N SER A 208 -7.49 9.74 3.45
CA SER A 208 -6.21 10.44 3.22
C SER A 208 -5.43 9.87 2.04
N LYS A 209 -4.46 10.64 1.50
CA LYS A 209 -3.65 10.26 0.34
C LYS A 209 -2.37 9.48 0.68
N ASN A 210 -2.07 9.29 1.96
CA ASN A 210 -0.90 8.57 2.47
C ASN A 210 -1.25 7.48 3.50
N ASP A 211 -2.53 7.25 3.78
CA ASP A 211 -3.02 6.29 4.77
C ASP A 211 -3.15 4.88 4.18
N PHE A 212 -2.03 4.34 3.72
CA PHE A 212 -1.99 3.07 2.97
C PHE A 212 -0.85 2.16 3.42
N PHE A 213 -1.11 0.86 3.38
CA PHE A 213 -0.08 -0.17 3.24
C PHE A 213 -0.03 -0.68 1.80
N ILE A 214 1.15 -1.07 1.34
CA ILE A 214 1.36 -1.72 0.04
C ILE A 214 2.12 -3.02 0.26
N GLN A 215 1.48 -4.17 -0.02
CA GLN A 215 2.17 -5.46 -0.06
C GLN A 215 2.78 -5.66 -1.46
N TYR A 216 4.05 -6.04 -1.50
CA TYR A 216 4.78 -6.34 -2.74
C TYR A 216 4.95 -7.84 -2.93
N PHE A 217 4.79 -8.30 -4.17
CA PHE A 217 5.00 -9.68 -4.59
C PHE A 217 5.84 -9.68 -5.89
N PRO A 218 6.62 -10.72 -6.20
CA PRO A 218 7.36 -10.80 -7.46
C PRO A 218 6.52 -10.68 -8.74
N TRP A 219 5.20 -10.87 -8.65
CA TRP A 219 4.24 -10.77 -9.75
C TRP A 219 3.41 -9.47 -9.77
N GLY A 220 3.48 -8.61 -8.74
CA GLY A 220 2.59 -7.45 -8.62
C GLY A 220 2.52 -6.89 -7.19
N LEU A 221 1.46 -6.13 -6.90
CA LEU A 221 1.29 -5.51 -5.58
C LEU A 221 -0.18 -5.41 -5.16
N LEU A 222 -0.40 -5.19 -3.86
CA LEU A 222 -1.72 -4.99 -3.26
C LEU A 222 -1.71 -3.70 -2.42
N VAL A 223 -2.52 -2.72 -2.83
CA VAL A 223 -2.73 -1.45 -2.12
C VAL A 223 -3.89 -1.60 -1.15
N ILE A 224 -3.67 -1.27 0.12
CA ILE A 224 -4.61 -1.44 1.22
C ILE A 224 -4.74 -0.11 1.98
N PRO A 225 -5.94 0.51 2.10
CA PRO A 225 -6.16 1.65 2.98
C PRO A 225 -6.10 1.21 4.45
N LYS A 226 -5.53 2.03 5.36
CA LYS A 226 -5.58 1.72 6.79
C LYS A 226 -6.98 1.98 7.37
N HIS A 227 -7.67 3.03 6.90
CA HIS A 227 -9.04 3.36 7.29
C HIS A 227 -9.94 3.52 6.07
N ILE A 228 -11.15 2.96 6.12
CA ILE A 228 -12.12 3.06 5.01
C ILE A 228 -13.57 3.04 5.47
N ASP A 229 -14.35 4.03 5.02
CA ASP A 229 -15.80 4.04 5.14
C ASP A 229 -16.44 3.24 4.00
N ILE A 230 -17.05 2.10 4.32
CA ILE A 230 -17.82 1.29 3.37
C ILE A 230 -19.31 1.58 3.58
N SER A 231 -20.01 1.95 2.50
CA SER A 231 -21.41 2.36 2.51
C SER A 231 -22.16 1.89 1.26
N LYS A 232 -23.40 1.40 1.45
CA LYS A 232 -24.30 1.12 0.31
C LYS A 232 -25.01 2.40 -0.12
N GLY A 233 -24.83 2.77 -1.39
CA GLY A 233 -25.31 4.05 -1.93
C GLY A 233 -26.82 4.26 -1.84
N GLY A 234 -27.22 5.53 -1.77
CA GLY A 234 -28.62 5.95 -1.81
C GLY A 234 -29.19 5.98 -3.23
N LEU A 235 -30.49 6.27 -3.34
CA LEU A 235 -31.18 6.38 -4.63
C LEU A 235 -30.59 7.48 -5.54
N CYS A 236 -29.93 8.48 -4.93
CA CYS A 236 -29.28 9.60 -5.60
C CYS A 236 -27.73 9.54 -5.53
N GLY A 237 -27.14 8.36 -5.27
CA GLY A 237 -25.69 8.10 -5.40
C GLY A 237 -24.92 7.83 -4.10
N GLY A 238 -23.57 7.84 -4.22
CA GLY A 238 -22.64 7.96 -3.08
C GLY A 238 -22.24 6.69 -2.31
N GLY A 239 -22.35 5.49 -2.89
CA GLY A 239 -21.92 4.25 -2.21
C GLY A 239 -20.44 3.92 -2.45
N ASN A 240 -19.68 3.67 -1.37
CA ASN A 240 -18.35 3.06 -1.48
C ASN A 240 -18.40 1.58 -1.06
N SER A 241 -18.11 0.67 -1.98
CA SER A 241 -17.93 -0.77 -1.71
C SER A 241 -16.48 -1.24 -1.83
N LYS A 242 -15.53 -0.37 -2.22
CA LYS A 242 -14.13 -0.75 -2.40
C LYS A 242 -13.50 -1.08 -1.05
N LEU A 243 -12.55 -2.01 -1.04
CA LEU A 243 -11.78 -2.40 0.16
C LEU A 243 -10.27 -2.30 -0.07
N ALA A 244 -9.78 -2.74 -1.24
CA ALA A 244 -8.36 -2.74 -1.59
C ALA A 244 -8.19 -2.81 -3.13
N MET A 245 -6.96 -2.75 -3.63
CA MET A 245 -6.65 -2.92 -5.05
C MET A 245 -5.44 -3.83 -5.26
N VAL A 246 -5.65 -5.01 -5.86
CA VAL A 246 -4.54 -5.82 -6.40
C VAL A 246 -4.20 -5.26 -7.78
N ILE A 247 -2.91 -5.07 -8.06
CA ILE A 247 -2.41 -4.68 -9.37
C ILE A 247 -1.43 -5.76 -9.84
N HIS A 248 -1.72 -6.33 -11.00
CA HIS A 248 -0.84 -7.26 -11.70
C HIS A 248 -0.34 -6.56 -12.97
N PRO A 249 0.92 -6.09 -12.97
CA PRO A 249 1.51 -5.43 -14.15
C PRO A 249 1.53 -6.35 -15.39
N PRO A 250 1.58 -5.78 -16.61
CA PRO A 250 1.60 -4.35 -16.90
C PRO A 250 0.27 -3.61 -16.65
N ASN A 251 -0.89 -4.25 -16.82
CA ASN A 251 -2.14 -3.56 -17.13
C ASN A 251 -3.40 -4.03 -16.38
N VAL A 252 -3.34 -5.02 -15.47
CA VAL A 252 -4.54 -5.52 -14.76
C VAL A 252 -4.69 -4.91 -13.36
N PHE A 253 -5.81 -4.21 -13.13
CA PHE A 253 -6.14 -3.53 -11.87
C PHE A 253 -7.44 -4.12 -11.28
N ILE A 254 -7.31 -4.99 -10.27
CA ILE A 254 -8.42 -5.68 -9.61
C ILE A 254 -8.82 -4.88 -8.37
N THR A 255 -9.93 -4.14 -8.46
CA THR A 255 -10.54 -3.52 -7.29
C THR A 255 -11.28 -4.57 -6.48
N VAL A 256 -10.87 -4.79 -5.24
CA VAL A 256 -11.58 -5.64 -4.28
C VAL A 256 -12.77 -4.86 -3.73
N GLN A 257 -13.96 -5.48 -3.75
CA GLN A 257 -15.20 -4.91 -3.24
C GLN A 257 -15.88 -5.83 -2.23
N LEU A 258 -16.40 -5.24 -1.15
CA LEU A 258 -17.24 -5.91 -0.16
C LEU A 258 -18.70 -5.48 -0.37
N LEU A 259 -19.57 -6.43 -0.75
CA LEU A 259 -20.95 -6.15 -1.14
C LEU A 259 -21.92 -6.46 0.00
N PHE A 260 -22.36 -5.43 0.72
CA PHE A 260 -23.30 -5.55 1.83
C PHE A 260 -24.77 -5.78 1.39
N PRO A 261 -25.56 -6.56 2.14
CA PRO A 261 -26.97 -6.85 1.81
C PRO A 261 -27.89 -5.63 1.97
N ALA A 262 -27.78 -4.91 3.09
CA ALA A 262 -28.65 -3.79 3.45
C ALA A 262 -27.97 -2.41 3.24
N LYS A 263 -28.66 -1.33 3.61
CA LYS A 263 -28.07 0.02 3.78
C LYS A 263 -27.15 0.08 5.02
N LEU A 264 -26.13 -0.77 5.05
CA LEU A 264 -25.07 -0.72 6.04
C LEU A 264 -24.08 0.39 5.66
N ALA A 265 -23.66 1.15 6.65
CA ALA A 265 -22.44 1.93 6.64
C ALA A 265 -21.56 1.42 7.80
N LYS A 266 -20.30 1.10 7.53
CA LYS A 266 -19.33 0.60 8.51
C LYS A 266 -17.96 1.18 8.14
N THR A 267 -17.41 1.99 9.03
CA THR A 267 -15.97 2.32 9.00
C THR A 267 -15.21 1.06 9.37
N LEU A 268 -14.17 0.73 8.61
CA LEU A 268 -13.28 -0.40 8.87
C LEU A 268 -11.86 0.13 9.03
N GLN A 269 -11.19 -0.32 10.08
CA GLN A 269 -9.76 -0.12 10.29
C GLN A 269 -8.99 -1.42 10.04
N TYR A 270 -7.90 -1.34 9.29
CA TYR A 270 -7.02 -2.47 9.00
C TYR A 270 -6.34 -2.98 10.29
N GLU A 271 -6.11 -4.29 10.39
CA GLU A 271 -5.70 -5.04 11.61
C GLU A 271 -6.71 -5.00 12.78
N THR A 272 -7.78 -4.21 12.68
CA THR A 272 -8.82 -4.08 13.71
C THR A 272 -10.12 -4.77 13.28
N ASP A 273 -10.69 -4.38 12.14
CA ASP A 273 -11.90 -4.95 11.55
C ASP A 273 -11.61 -5.89 10.37
N PHE A 274 -10.50 -5.66 9.65
CA PHE A 274 -10.12 -6.48 8.50
C PHE A 274 -8.61 -6.63 8.30
N VAL A 275 -8.19 -7.75 7.71
CA VAL A 275 -6.88 -7.89 7.06
C VAL A 275 -7.04 -8.64 5.72
N ILE A 276 -6.18 -8.32 4.75
CA ILE A 276 -6.28 -8.83 3.37
C ILE A 276 -4.88 -9.10 2.80
N THR A 277 -4.75 -10.14 1.97
CA THR A 277 -3.56 -10.45 1.16
C THR A 277 -3.95 -11.12 -0.16
N ALA A 278 -2.98 -11.40 -1.02
CA ALA A 278 -3.17 -12.04 -2.32
C ALA A 278 -2.08 -13.08 -2.62
N LYS A 279 -2.42 -14.04 -3.49
CA LYS A 279 -1.55 -15.12 -3.96
C LYS A 279 -1.80 -15.37 -5.44
N LYS A 280 -0.77 -15.32 -6.28
CA LYS A 280 -0.88 -15.76 -7.68
C LYS A 280 -0.78 -17.29 -7.71
N ALA A 281 -1.81 -17.94 -8.23
CA ALA A 281 -1.98 -19.40 -8.22
C ALA A 281 -1.61 -20.05 -9.56
N SER A 282 -1.82 -19.34 -10.67
CA SER A 282 -1.40 -19.73 -12.02
C SER A 282 -0.98 -18.47 -12.79
N GLU A 283 -0.68 -18.54 -14.09
CA GLU A 283 -0.44 -17.34 -14.91
C GLU A 283 -1.67 -16.42 -15.01
N SER A 284 -2.89 -16.98 -14.96
CA SER A 284 -4.17 -16.29 -15.12
C SER A 284 -4.96 -16.08 -13.83
N ASP A 285 -4.57 -16.72 -12.73
CA ASP A 285 -5.40 -16.83 -11.52
C ASP A 285 -4.73 -16.21 -10.29
N ILE A 286 -5.46 -15.35 -9.58
CA ILE A 286 -5.07 -14.72 -8.32
C ILE A 286 -6.13 -15.04 -7.27
N VAL A 287 -5.72 -15.65 -6.17
CA VAL A 287 -6.56 -15.88 -4.99
C VAL A 287 -6.37 -14.71 -4.03
N ILE A 288 -7.48 -14.11 -3.60
CA ILE A 288 -7.50 -12.99 -2.65
C ILE A 288 -8.05 -13.52 -1.33
N TYR A 289 -7.27 -13.40 -0.25
CA TYR A 289 -7.65 -13.87 1.08
C TYR A 289 -8.02 -12.69 1.97
N LEU A 290 -9.20 -12.75 2.57
CA LEU A 290 -9.78 -11.68 3.38
C LEU A 290 -10.22 -12.25 4.74
N ILE A 291 -9.85 -11.56 5.82
CA ILE A 291 -10.43 -11.75 7.15
C ILE A 291 -11.30 -10.55 7.49
N VAL A 292 -12.58 -10.78 7.83
CA VAL A 292 -13.53 -9.79 8.37
C VAL A 292 -14.50 -10.51 9.31
N ASP A 293 -14.91 -9.87 10.41
CA ASP A 293 -15.99 -10.35 11.28
C ASP A 293 -15.78 -11.83 11.74
N GLY A 294 -14.51 -12.19 12.00
CA GLY A 294 -14.06 -13.51 12.46
C GLY A 294 -13.97 -14.61 11.40
N GLN A 295 -14.34 -14.34 10.14
CA GLN A 295 -14.28 -15.29 9.03
C GLN A 295 -12.97 -15.12 8.24
N LEU A 296 -12.35 -16.22 7.77
CA LEU A 296 -11.35 -16.20 6.70
C LEU A 296 -12.01 -16.71 5.41
N VAL A 297 -11.89 -15.94 4.34
CA VAL A 297 -12.58 -16.19 3.06
C VAL A 297 -11.59 -16.02 1.91
N SER A 298 -11.58 -16.96 0.96
CA SER A 298 -10.89 -16.76 -0.32
C SER A 298 -11.85 -16.32 -1.41
N TYR A 299 -11.33 -15.53 -2.34
CA TYR A 299 -11.97 -15.22 -3.61
C TYR A 299 -11.01 -15.56 -4.75
N ASP A 300 -11.41 -16.49 -5.61
CA ASP A 300 -10.59 -17.00 -6.71
C ASP A 300 -10.88 -16.18 -7.97
N TYR A 301 -9.92 -15.37 -8.41
CA TYR A 301 -10.10 -14.45 -9.54
C TYR A 301 -9.23 -14.84 -10.75
N SER A 302 -9.89 -15.27 -11.83
CA SER A 302 -9.28 -15.55 -13.13
C SER A 302 -9.42 -14.38 -14.11
N PHE A 303 -8.40 -14.14 -14.92
CA PHE A 303 -8.42 -13.15 -16.02
C PHE A 303 -7.78 -13.70 -17.31
N ASP A 304 -8.19 -13.16 -18.46
CA ASP A 304 -7.59 -13.48 -19.76
C ASP A 304 -6.21 -12.82 -19.89
N ILE A 305 -5.15 -13.61 -19.88
CA ILE A 305 -3.76 -13.14 -20.00
C ILE A 305 -3.50 -12.26 -21.25
N ARG A 306 -4.33 -12.37 -22.31
CA ARG A 306 -4.20 -11.58 -23.54
C ARG A 306 -4.52 -10.09 -23.33
N ILE A 307 -5.19 -9.72 -22.23
CA ILE A 307 -5.43 -8.33 -21.85
C ILE A 307 -4.23 -7.72 -21.11
N ASN A 308 -3.39 -8.55 -20.47
CA ASN A 308 -2.28 -8.10 -19.62
C ASN A 308 -0.95 -8.03 -20.38
N LYS A 309 -0.95 -7.41 -21.56
CA LYS A 309 0.28 -7.18 -22.36
C LYS A 309 0.66 -5.70 -22.38
N PRO A 310 1.95 -5.33 -22.56
CA PRO A 310 2.39 -3.93 -22.48
C PRO A 310 1.70 -2.99 -23.49
N GLU A 311 1.34 -3.49 -24.68
CA GLU A 311 0.67 -2.72 -25.73
C GLU A 311 -0.84 -2.56 -25.55
N LYS A 312 -1.41 -3.03 -24.42
CA LYS A 312 -2.84 -2.90 -24.10
C LYS A 312 -3.08 -1.72 -23.16
N PRO A 313 -4.29 -1.11 -23.19
CA PRO A 313 -4.67 -0.13 -22.19
C PRO A 313 -4.89 -0.79 -20.81
N PRO A 314 -4.75 -0.04 -19.70
CA PRO A 314 -5.10 -0.49 -18.36
C PRO A 314 -6.55 -1.01 -18.25
N VAL A 315 -6.72 -2.22 -17.72
CA VAL A 315 -8.02 -2.86 -17.53
C VAL A 315 -8.39 -2.86 -16.04
N ASN A 316 -9.52 -2.23 -15.73
CA ASN A 316 -10.06 -2.16 -14.37
C ASN A 316 -11.16 -3.22 -14.20
N VAL A 317 -10.97 -4.14 -13.26
CA VAL A 317 -11.83 -5.30 -13.00
C VAL A 317 -12.21 -5.38 -11.51
N LEU A 318 -13.24 -6.15 -11.17
CA LEU A 318 -13.85 -6.15 -9.83
C LEU A 318 -13.91 -7.56 -9.22
N ALA A 319 -13.17 -7.79 -8.14
CA ALA A 319 -13.34 -8.96 -7.28
C ALA A 319 -14.40 -8.63 -6.21
N LYS A 320 -15.52 -9.36 -6.19
CA LYS A 320 -16.75 -8.95 -5.48
C LYS A 320 -17.13 -9.95 -4.38
N PHE A 321 -16.61 -9.73 -3.18
CA PHE A 321 -17.00 -10.49 -2.00
C PHE A 321 -18.49 -10.25 -1.68
N LYS A 322 -19.33 -11.26 -1.94
CA LYS A 322 -20.78 -11.23 -1.67
C LYS A 322 -21.04 -11.55 -0.20
N THR A 323 -21.85 -10.73 0.46
CA THR A 323 -22.22 -10.93 1.87
C THR A 323 -23.72 -10.84 2.10
N PHE A 324 -24.18 -11.49 3.17
CA PHE A 324 -25.55 -11.50 3.65
C PHE A 324 -25.58 -11.37 5.19
N PHE A 325 -26.78 -11.26 5.76
CA PHE A 325 -26.99 -11.39 7.21
C PHE A 325 -27.76 -12.68 7.46
N SER A 326 -27.32 -13.50 8.42
CA SER A 326 -28.04 -14.71 8.82
C SER A 326 -29.41 -14.37 9.44
N SER A 327 -30.31 -15.36 9.52
CA SER A 327 -31.64 -15.21 10.14
C SER A 327 -31.56 -14.69 11.59
N ASP A 328 -30.56 -15.17 12.34
CA ASP A 328 -30.32 -14.77 13.73
C ASP A 328 -29.80 -13.32 13.79
N GLU A 329 -28.89 -12.94 12.90
CA GLU A 329 -28.36 -11.59 12.82
C GLU A 329 -29.44 -10.58 12.40
N LEU A 330 -30.29 -10.93 11.43
CA LEU A 330 -31.49 -10.17 11.07
C LEU A 330 -32.46 -10.01 12.24
N THR A 331 -32.48 -10.95 13.19
CA THR A 331 -33.30 -10.86 14.40
C THR A 331 -32.67 -9.90 15.43
N LYS A 332 -31.35 -9.95 15.64
CA LYS A 332 -30.61 -8.99 16.47
C LYS A 332 -30.75 -7.55 15.94
N ILE A 333 -30.60 -7.35 14.63
CA ILE A 333 -30.78 -6.04 13.95
C ILE A 333 -32.19 -5.49 14.21
N LYS A 334 -33.23 -6.33 14.11
CA LYS A 334 -34.63 -5.92 14.40
C LYS A 334 -34.81 -5.52 15.87
N ALA A 335 -34.27 -6.30 16.80
CA ALA A 335 -34.35 -6.03 18.24
C ALA A 335 -33.63 -4.73 18.61
N ALA A 336 -32.39 -4.54 18.19
CA ALA A 336 -31.63 -3.31 18.44
C ALA A 336 -32.33 -2.06 17.86
N LYS A 337 -32.93 -2.18 16.67
CA LYS A 337 -33.72 -1.10 16.06
C LYS A 337 -34.99 -0.76 16.86
N ALA A 338 -35.68 -1.77 17.42
CA ALA A 338 -36.85 -1.54 18.28
C ALA A 338 -36.44 -0.82 19.58
N ASP A 339 -35.34 -1.24 20.19
CA ASP A 339 -34.74 -0.65 21.39
C ASP A 339 -34.07 0.73 21.15
N LYS A 340 -33.96 1.17 19.88
CA LYS A 340 -33.17 2.34 19.44
C LYS A 340 -31.69 2.31 19.86
N LYS A 341 -31.13 1.12 20.08
CA LYS A 341 -29.72 0.93 20.48
C LYS A 341 -28.80 0.90 19.25
N PRO A 342 -27.57 1.42 19.35
CA PRO A 342 -26.56 1.19 18.32
C PRO A 342 -26.20 -0.31 18.27
N TYR A 343 -26.02 -0.84 17.07
CA TYR A 343 -25.64 -2.23 16.85
C TYR A 343 -24.80 -2.33 15.58
N ASN A 344 -23.62 -2.95 15.67
CA ASN A 344 -22.72 -3.19 14.54
C ASN A 344 -22.96 -4.62 14.03
N PRO A 345 -23.67 -4.83 12.91
CA PRO A 345 -24.09 -6.16 12.51
C PRO A 345 -22.93 -6.97 11.92
N ARG A 346 -22.84 -8.24 12.31
CA ARG A 346 -21.86 -9.18 11.76
C ARG A 346 -22.28 -9.62 10.35
N ILE A 347 -21.39 -9.52 9.37
CA ILE A 347 -21.66 -10.01 8.01
C ILE A 347 -21.37 -11.51 7.91
N THR A 348 -22.06 -12.21 7.01
CA THR A 348 -21.75 -13.59 6.61
C THR A 348 -21.41 -13.62 5.12
N PHE A 349 -20.38 -14.35 4.71
CA PHE A 349 -19.98 -14.44 3.31
C PHE A 349 -20.75 -15.54 2.57
N ALA A 350 -21.24 -15.24 1.36
CA ALA A 350 -21.98 -16.22 0.54
C ALA A 350 -21.02 -17.10 -0.25
N GLU A 351 -21.17 -18.43 -0.15
CA GLU A 351 -20.32 -19.36 -0.90
C GLU A 351 -20.73 -19.46 -2.38
N SER A 352 -19.73 -19.69 -3.23
CA SER A 352 -19.88 -19.97 -4.67
C SER A 352 -18.56 -20.53 -5.23
N ASP A 353 -18.57 -20.97 -6.49
CA ASP A 353 -17.45 -21.56 -7.20
C ASP A 353 -16.13 -20.76 -7.06
N VAL A 354 -16.26 -19.43 -6.97
CA VAL A 354 -15.17 -18.42 -6.86
C VAL A 354 -15.04 -17.76 -5.49
N GLN A 355 -15.85 -18.13 -4.48
CA GLN A 355 -15.79 -17.53 -3.14
C GLN A 355 -16.08 -18.58 -2.06
N LYS A 356 -15.11 -18.88 -1.19
CA LYS A 356 -15.15 -20.01 -0.24
C LYS A 356 -14.82 -19.55 1.18
N VAL A 357 -15.60 -20.00 2.18
CA VAL A 357 -15.33 -19.66 3.58
C VAL A 357 -14.42 -20.74 4.17
N ILE A 358 -13.13 -20.40 4.33
CA ILE A 358 -12.10 -21.32 4.83
C ILE A 358 -12.24 -21.53 6.34
N VAL A 359 -12.53 -20.44 7.07
CA VAL A 359 -12.78 -20.48 8.51
C VAL A 359 -14.03 -19.65 8.80
N GLN A 360 -15.03 -20.25 9.43
CA GLN A 360 -16.33 -19.60 9.69
C GLN A 360 -16.27 -18.64 10.90
N GLU A 361 -15.51 -18.97 11.95
CA GLU A 361 -15.40 -18.15 13.16
C GLU A 361 -13.99 -18.21 13.76
N GLY A 362 -13.63 -17.22 14.60
CA GLY A 362 -12.39 -17.25 15.39
C GLY A 362 -11.11 -16.87 14.65
N SER A 363 -11.18 -16.35 13.41
CA SER A 363 -9.99 -15.87 12.69
C SER A 363 -9.41 -14.60 13.35
N PRO A 364 -8.07 -14.50 13.49
CA PRO A 364 -7.41 -13.37 14.14
C PRO A 364 -7.39 -12.12 13.27
N LEU A 365 -7.58 -10.95 13.89
CA LEU A 365 -7.42 -9.63 13.27
C LEU A 365 -6.23 -8.88 13.88
N SER A 366 -6.15 -8.82 15.21
CA SER A 366 -5.16 -8.07 16.00
C SER A 366 -3.76 -8.71 16.06
N GLN A 367 -3.29 -9.33 14.98
CA GLN A 367 -2.00 -10.01 14.88
C GLN A 367 -1.15 -9.52 13.69
N GLY A 368 -1.40 -8.30 13.22
CA GLY A 368 -0.67 -7.68 12.12
C GLY A 368 -1.12 -8.14 10.73
N HIS A 369 -0.42 -7.66 9.70
CA HIS A 369 -0.63 -8.02 8.30
C HIS A 369 -0.86 -9.52 8.06
N LEU A 370 -1.83 -9.82 7.19
CA LEU A 370 -2.00 -11.12 6.55
C LEU A 370 -1.02 -11.24 5.36
N LEU A 371 -0.38 -12.40 5.19
CA LEU A 371 0.75 -12.61 4.28
C LEU A 371 0.69 -13.96 3.56
N THR A 372 1.46 -14.10 2.47
CA THR A 372 1.65 -15.36 1.72
C THR A 372 3.14 -15.60 1.45
N GLU A 373 3.51 -16.78 0.95
CA GLU A 373 4.90 -17.12 0.60
C GLU A 373 5.44 -16.38 -0.62
N GLN A 374 4.60 -15.50 -1.18
CA GLN A 374 4.91 -14.62 -2.29
C GLN A 374 5.07 -13.16 -1.84
N THR A 375 4.75 -12.82 -0.59
CA THR A 375 4.90 -11.45 -0.07
C THR A 375 6.38 -11.15 0.20
N ALA A 376 6.99 -10.31 -0.63
CA ALA A 376 8.38 -9.89 -0.52
C ALA A 376 8.58 -8.85 0.60
N ALA A 377 7.67 -7.87 0.70
CA ALA A 377 7.69 -6.83 1.71
C ALA A 377 6.31 -6.18 1.87
N VAL A 378 6.13 -5.44 2.97
CA VAL A 378 5.03 -4.49 3.15
C VAL A 378 5.63 -3.10 3.35
N TYR A 379 5.11 -2.11 2.65
CA TYR A 379 5.49 -0.69 2.79
C TYR A 379 4.36 0.10 3.44
N ASP A 380 4.69 0.95 4.40
CA ASP A 380 3.77 1.91 5.02
C ASP A 380 3.95 3.29 4.37
N ALA A 381 2.91 3.77 3.69
CA ALA A 381 2.91 5.06 3.00
C ALA A 381 2.88 6.28 3.93
N GLU A 382 2.57 6.10 5.21
CA GLU A 382 2.54 7.17 6.21
C GLU A 382 3.92 7.41 6.83
N THR A 383 4.61 6.33 7.23
CA THR A 383 5.95 6.42 7.82
C THR A 383 7.06 6.37 6.77
N GLY A 384 6.77 5.86 5.56
CA GLY A 384 7.75 5.61 4.50
C GLY A 384 8.65 4.40 4.76
N MET A 385 8.24 3.49 5.65
CA MET A 385 9.04 2.37 6.12
C MET A 385 8.71 1.06 5.38
N TYR A 386 9.72 0.21 5.24
CA TYR A 386 9.57 -1.14 4.69
C TYR A 386 9.70 -2.19 5.79
N TYR A 387 8.83 -3.18 5.74
CA TYR A 387 8.82 -4.35 6.61
C TYR A 387 8.98 -5.59 5.73
N SER A 388 9.82 -6.54 6.13
CA SER A 388 9.98 -7.82 5.46
C SER A 388 10.24 -8.92 6.49
N ASN A 389 10.24 -10.17 6.04
CA ASN A 389 10.54 -11.34 6.88
C ASN A 389 11.52 -12.28 6.16
N PRO A 390 12.08 -13.29 6.83
CA PRO A 390 13.10 -14.18 6.27
C PRO A 390 12.62 -15.05 5.09
N ILE A 391 11.35 -14.97 4.69
CA ILE A 391 10.81 -15.59 3.48
C ILE A 391 10.76 -14.54 2.36
N GLY A 392 10.10 -13.40 2.61
CA GLY A 392 10.00 -12.29 1.65
C GLY A 392 11.35 -11.70 1.22
N MET A 393 12.35 -11.68 2.12
CA MET A 393 13.72 -11.25 1.79
C MET A 393 14.38 -12.11 0.70
N LYS A 394 13.96 -13.37 0.53
CA LYS A 394 14.46 -14.27 -0.54
C LYS A 394 13.85 -13.94 -1.92
N LEU A 395 12.80 -13.11 -1.94
CA LEU A 395 12.07 -12.69 -3.14
C LEU A 395 12.56 -11.34 -3.69
N THR A 396 13.56 -10.73 -3.04
CA THR A 396 14.15 -9.43 -3.38
C THR A 396 15.68 -9.52 -3.37
N LYS A 397 16.35 -8.53 -3.98
CA LYS A 397 17.81 -8.35 -3.93
C LYS A 397 18.25 -7.18 -3.06
N VAL A 398 17.32 -6.31 -2.65
CA VAL A 398 17.62 -5.01 -2.02
C VAL A 398 17.47 -5.00 -0.50
N PHE A 399 16.85 -6.03 0.09
CA PHE A 399 16.77 -6.23 1.55
C PHE A 399 17.56 -7.49 1.95
N LYS A 400 18.47 -7.34 2.90
CA LYS A 400 19.31 -8.44 3.44
C LYS A 400 19.28 -8.56 4.96
N GLU A 401 18.86 -7.50 5.66
CA GLU A 401 18.85 -7.45 7.11
C GLU A 401 17.51 -6.91 7.62
N VAL A 402 17.15 -7.30 8.84
CA VAL A 402 15.95 -6.82 9.54
C VAL A 402 16.31 -6.37 10.95
N VAL A 403 15.53 -5.44 11.48
CA VAL A 403 15.68 -4.93 12.84
C VAL A 403 15.45 -6.07 13.85
N VAL A 404 16.45 -6.30 14.69
CA VAL A 404 16.36 -7.28 15.78
C VAL A 404 15.64 -6.62 16.96
N PRO A 405 14.62 -7.28 17.56
CA PRO A 405 14.01 -6.78 18.80
C PRO A 405 15.08 -6.67 19.89
N THR A 406 15.29 -5.47 20.43
CA THR A 406 16.16 -5.27 21.59
C THR A 406 15.67 -6.19 22.73
N PRO A 407 16.52 -7.06 23.30
CA PRO A 407 16.08 -7.94 24.36
C PRO A 407 15.58 -7.09 25.53
N LYS A 408 14.30 -7.25 25.88
CA LYS A 408 13.76 -6.66 27.11
C LYS A 408 14.58 -7.21 28.26
N LYS A 409 15.39 -6.36 28.90
CA LYS A 409 15.94 -6.69 30.22
C LYS A 409 14.74 -7.00 31.11
N SER A 410 14.69 -8.22 31.66
CA SER A 410 13.80 -8.50 32.77
C SER A 410 14.12 -7.49 33.87
N SER A 411 13.12 -6.76 34.33
CA SER A 411 13.23 -5.97 35.56
C SER A 411 13.13 -6.89 36.77
N GLU A 412 13.96 -7.93 36.79
CA GLU A 412 14.20 -8.75 37.97
C GLU A 412 14.93 -7.86 38.98
N LYS A 413 14.12 -7.26 39.84
CA LYS A 413 14.53 -6.57 41.05
C LYS A 413 15.51 -7.50 41.79
N PRO A 414 16.75 -7.08 42.09
CA PRO A 414 17.71 -7.96 42.74
C PRO A 414 17.12 -8.51 44.04
N VAL A 415 17.00 -9.84 44.12
CA VAL A 415 16.72 -10.50 45.39
C VAL A 415 18.03 -10.50 46.16
N GLU A 416 18.06 -9.69 47.21
CA GLU A 416 19.21 -9.54 48.09
C GLU A 416 19.44 -10.85 48.86
N ALA A 417 20.48 -11.59 48.48
CA ALA A 417 20.74 -12.95 48.95
C ALA A 417 21.66 -12.94 50.19
N ASP A 418 21.10 -13.39 51.32
CA ASP A 418 21.77 -13.47 52.62
C ASP A 418 22.91 -14.52 52.61
N PRO A 419 24.17 -14.16 52.95
CA PRO A 419 25.33 -15.01 52.67
C PRO A 419 25.57 -16.09 53.73
N THR A 420 25.22 -17.35 53.44
CA THR A 420 25.50 -18.50 54.33
C THR A 420 26.32 -19.63 53.68
N ALA A 421 27.47 -19.92 54.30
CA ALA A 421 28.21 -21.18 54.37
C ALA A 421 28.31 -22.13 53.14
N SER A 422 29.41 -21.97 52.39
CA SER A 422 30.36 -23.04 52.00
C SER A 422 29.95 -24.52 52.20
N SER A 423 29.89 -25.33 51.12
CA SER A 423 31.04 -26.19 50.72
C SER A 423 30.78 -27.13 49.51
N SER A 424 31.67 -27.04 48.51
CA SER A 424 32.22 -28.15 47.69
C SER A 424 31.30 -29.05 46.80
N PRO A 425 31.85 -29.78 45.80
CA PRO A 425 31.07 -30.27 44.63
C PRO A 425 30.87 -31.81 44.57
N THR A 426 30.25 -32.36 43.51
CA THR A 426 30.89 -33.17 42.42
C THR A 426 29.85 -33.79 41.43
N THR A 427 30.19 -33.84 40.12
CA THR A 427 29.70 -34.72 38.99
C THR A 427 28.23 -35.16 38.75
N ASN A 428 27.80 -34.90 37.49
CA ASN A 428 27.17 -35.79 36.48
C ASN A 428 25.81 -36.53 36.69
N ALA A 429 25.12 -36.64 35.52
CA ALA A 429 24.26 -37.71 35.02
C ALA A 429 22.71 -37.55 35.06
N GLN A 430 22.14 -37.71 33.86
CA GLN A 430 20.73 -37.97 33.48
C GLN A 430 20.32 -39.44 33.78
N PRO A 431 19.07 -39.93 33.51
CA PRO A 431 17.78 -39.26 33.23
C PRO A 431 16.51 -39.92 33.89
N ALA A 432 15.32 -39.43 33.49
CA ALA A 432 14.06 -40.19 33.24
C ALA A 432 12.98 -40.40 34.36
N ALA A 433 11.80 -40.84 33.89
CA ALA A 433 10.46 -40.94 34.53
C ALA A 433 9.81 -39.58 34.90
N GLU A 434 8.62 -39.18 34.44
CA GLU A 434 7.29 -39.83 34.24
C GLU A 434 6.48 -40.10 35.52
N THR A 435 5.51 -39.23 35.84
CA THR A 435 4.16 -39.66 36.28
C THR A 435 3.10 -38.61 35.91
N VAL A 436 1.84 -39.03 35.85
CA VAL A 436 0.64 -38.25 35.45
C VAL A 436 -0.18 -37.85 36.67
N ALA A 437 -0.75 -36.63 36.71
CA ALA A 437 -2.14 -36.37 37.15
C ALA A 437 -2.51 -34.86 37.22
N ALA A 438 -3.60 -34.51 36.55
CA ALA A 438 -4.55 -33.45 36.96
C ALA A 438 -5.86 -34.17 37.39
N PRO A 439 -6.91 -33.50 37.92
CA PRO A 439 -7.09 -32.06 38.15
C PRO A 439 -7.49 -31.72 39.61
N ASN A 440 -7.75 -30.43 39.90
CA ASN A 440 -8.90 -30.04 40.74
C ASN A 440 -9.23 -28.54 40.69
N ALA A 441 -10.52 -28.27 40.58
CA ALA A 441 -11.25 -27.02 40.84
C ALA A 441 -12.69 -27.46 41.24
N PRO A 442 -13.57 -26.62 41.84
CA PRO A 442 -13.45 -25.17 42.03
C PRO A 442 -13.77 -24.71 43.47
N SER A 443 -13.73 -23.39 43.70
CA SER A 443 -14.75 -22.66 44.47
C SER A 443 -14.61 -21.16 44.24
N ALA A 444 -15.71 -20.42 44.38
CA ALA A 444 -15.73 -18.96 44.29
C ALA A 444 -16.17 -18.35 45.62
N SER A 445 -15.69 -17.13 45.91
CA SER A 445 -16.41 -16.19 46.76
C SER A 445 -16.10 -14.76 46.32
N THR A 446 -17.10 -13.91 46.40
CA THR A 446 -16.98 -12.45 46.32
C THR A 446 -16.39 -11.89 47.61
N GLU A 447 -15.61 -10.81 47.51
CA GLU A 447 -15.81 -9.60 48.33
C GLU A 447 -15.03 -8.40 47.74
N GLU A 448 -15.54 -7.20 47.98
CA GLU A 448 -15.00 -5.90 47.57
C GLU A 448 -14.79 -5.04 48.83
N PRO A 449 -13.68 -4.29 48.90
CA PRO A 449 -13.76 -2.98 49.55
C PRO A 449 -13.09 -1.86 48.75
N ALA A 450 -13.52 -0.62 49.04
CA ALA A 450 -13.18 0.59 48.29
C ALA A 450 -11.89 1.30 48.76
N ALA A 451 -11.67 2.51 48.22
CA ALA A 451 -10.57 3.47 48.47
C ALA A 451 -10.44 3.90 49.97
N GLU A 452 -9.41 4.60 50.45
CA GLU A 452 -8.79 5.86 49.95
C GLU A 452 -7.31 6.07 50.46
N PRO A 453 -6.63 7.26 50.40
CA PRO A 453 -5.18 7.32 50.15
C PRO A 453 -4.28 7.98 51.23
N SER A 454 -2.95 7.89 51.06
CA SER A 454 -1.90 8.74 51.69
C SER A 454 -0.55 8.52 50.97
N ALA A 455 0.47 9.40 50.96
CA ALA A 455 0.61 10.82 51.35
C ALA A 455 1.80 11.47 50.59
N THR A 456 1.85 12.82 50.55
CA THR A 456 2.97 13.64 50.02
C THR A 456 3.81 14.29 51.13
N PRO A 457 5.11 14.59 50.90
CA PRO A 457 5.89 15.51 51.73
C PRO A 457 5.77 16.98 51.25
N ASN A 458 5.72 17.93 52.19
CA ASN A 458 5.83 19.39 51.98
C ASN A 458 7.32 19.81 52.01
N ALA A 459 7.78 21.07 51.85
CA ALA A 459 7.23 22.44 51.84
C ALA A 459 8.28 23.38 51.15
N PRO A 460 8.24 24.75 51.18
CA PRO A 460 7.24 25.69 51.73
C PRO A 460 6.82 26.83 50.76
N SER A 461 5.98 27.77 51.24
CA SER A 461 5.35 28.85 50.45
C SER A 461 5.40 30.23 51.13
N ALA A 462 5.18 31.29 50.35
CA ALA A 462 4.61 32.59 50.75
C ALA A 462 3.75 33.08 49.55
N SER A 463 2.49 33.56 49.64
CA SER A 463 1.79 34.48 50.57
C SER A 463 2.30 35.94 50.44
N THR A 464 1.48 37.00 50.39
CA THR A 464 0.00 37.20 50.52
C THR A 464 -0.52 38.05 49.31
N GLU A 465 -1.75 38.60 49.14
CA GLU A 465 -3.07 38.66 49.85
C GLU A 465 -4.17 39.14 48.84
N GLU A 466 -5.47 39.06 49.19
CA GLU A 466 -6.60 39.77 48.51
C GLU A 466 -7.68 40.16 49.54
N PRO A 467 -8.30 41.35 49.43
CA PRO A 467 -9.77 41.43 49.59
C PRO A 467 -10.48 42.42 48.64
N ALA A 468 -11.80 42.25 48.45
CA ALA A 468 -12.63 42.95 47.45
C ALA A 468 -13.62 43.98 48.04
N ALA A 469 -14.12 44.93 47.21
CA ALA A 469 -15.47 45.55 47.26
C ALA A 469 -15.72 46.58 46.12
N GLU A 470 -17.01 46.78 45.75
CA GLU A 470 -17.54 47.83 44.85
C GLU A 470 -18.12 49.03 45.67
N PRO A 471 -18.93 50.02 45.16
CA PRO A 471 -19.34 50.36 43.79
C PRO A 471 -19.44 51.88 43.41
N SER A 472 -19.81 52.13 42.14
CA SER A 472 -20.60 53.29 41.61
C SER A 472 -19.95 54.65 41.32
N ALA A 473 -20.13 55.15 40.07
CA ALA A 473 -20.96 56.33 39.74
C ALA A 473 -20.88 56.70 38.23
N THR A 474 -22.02 56.99 37.59
CA THR A 474 -22.13 57.50 36.19
C THR A 474 -22.17 59.03 36.16
N PRO A 475 -21.90 59.72 35.01
CA PRO A 475 -23.06 60.25 34.26
C PRO A 475 -22.93 60.43 32.72
N ASN A 476 -24.08 60.27 32.06
CA ASN A 476 -24.59 60.96 30.85
C ASN A 476 -24.01 60.70 29.43
N ALA A 477 -24.95 60.64 28.47
CA ALA A 477 -24.78 60.64 27.01
C ALA A 477 -25.26 61.99 26.41
N PRO A 478 -25.36 62.13 25.06
CA PRO A 478 -26.67 61.86 24.43
C PRO A 478 -26.69 61.23 23.02
N ALA A 479 -27.89 60.71 22.73
CA ALA A 479 -28.57 60.34 21.48
C ALA A 479 -28.41 61.31 20.25
N ALA A 480 -28.77 60.95 19.00
CA ALA A 480 -29.15 59.67 18.33
C ALA A 480 -29.37 59.85 16.80
N SER A 481 -29.78 58.76 16.12
CA SER A 481 -30.75 58.66 15.00
C SER A 481 -30.25 58.24 13.60
N THR A 482 -30.93 57.22 13.04
CA THR A 482 -31.23 56.94 11.60
C THR A 482 -30.04 56.73 10.62
N GLU A 483 -30.15 56.02 9.49
CA GLU A 483 -31.30 55.42 8.75
C GLU A 483 -30.86 54.20 7.89
N GLU A 484 -31.81 53.48 7.29
CA GLU A 484 -31.60 52.52 6.16
C GLU A 484 -31.48 53.32 4.83
N PRO A 485 -30.87 52.82 3.72
CA PRO A 485 -31.61 51.92 2.81
C PRO A 485 -30.79 51.03 1.83
N ALA A 486 -31.54 50.42 0.91
CA ALA A 486 -31.22 49.42 -0.11
C ALA A 486 -30.41 49.82 -1.38
N ALA A 487 -29.95 48.75 -2.08
CA ALA A 487 -29.94 48.52 -3.55
C ALA A 487 -29.04 49.31 -4.56
N GLU A 488 -28.74 48.55 -5.64
CA GLU A 488 -28.18 48.83 -7.00
C GLU A 488 -28.40 50.24 -7.64
N PRO A 489 -27.60 50.69 -8.66
CA PRO A 489 -27.16 49.88 -9.85
C PRO A 489 -25.77 50.22 -10.47
N SER A 490 -25.60 49.89 -11.76
CA SER A 490 -24.35 49.93 -12.56
C SER A 490 -24.15 51.20 -13.42
N ALA A 491 -22.93 51.40 -13.96
CA ALA A 491 -22.63 52.38 -15.01
C ALA A 491 -21.42 51.97 -15.89
N THR A 492 -21.45 52.36 -17.18
CA THR A 492 -20.43 52.12 -18.23
C THR A 492 -19.59 53.37 -18.56
N PRO A 493 -18.55 53.22 -19.40
CA PRO A 493 -18.40 54.15 -20.54
C PRO A 493 -18.17 53.45 -21.91
N ASN A 494 -18.15 54.23 -23.00
CA ASN A 494 -18.42 53.79 -24.38
C ASN A 494 -17.19 53.64 -25.32
N ALA A 495 -17.42 53.00 -26.49
CA ALA A 495 -16.48 52.83 -27.61
C ALA A 495 -16.43 54.04 -28.58
N PRO A 496 -15.71 53.96 -29.73
CA PRO A 496 -16.44 53.69 -30.99
C PRO A 496 -15.72 52.91 -32.14
N ALA A 497 -16.51 52.04 -32.79
CA ALA A 497 -16.67 51.75 -34.24
C ALA A 497 -15.49 51.62 -35.25
N ALA A 498 -15.54 50.53 -36.04
CA ALA A 498 -15.46 50.53 -37.52
C ALA A 498 -16.03 49.23 -38.15
N SER A 499 -16.54 49.34 -39.40
CA SER A 499 -17.03 48.37 -40.40
C SER A 499 -16.78 46.85 -40.18
N THR A 500 -17.75 45.92 -40.24
CA THR A 500 -18.66 45.47 -41.35
C THR A 500 -17.98 44.79 -42.56
N GLU A 501 -18.08 43.46 -42.66
CA GLU A 501 -18.51 42.74 -43.89
C GLU A 501 -18.81 41.24 -43.64
N GLU A 502 -19.84 40.74 -44.32
CA GLU A 502 -20.26 39.35 -44.58
C GLU A 502 -20.85 39.36 -46.01
N PRO A 503 -21.04 38.24 -46.75
CA PRO A 503 -20.98 36.82 -46.33
C PRO A 503 -20.17 35.91 -47.29
N ALA A 504 -20.23 34.57 -47.11
CA ALA A 504 -20.77 33.62 -48.11
C ALA A 504 -20.25 32.15 -48.03
N ALA A 505 -21.18 31.22 -48.23
CA ALA A 505 -21.07 29.93 -48.97
C ALA A 505 -20.15 28.78 -48.47
N GLU A 506 -20.81 27.72 -47.99
CA GLU A 506 -20.48 26.29 -48.26
C GLU A 506 -20.35 26.01 -49.79
N PRO A 507 -19.62 24.97 -50.27
CA PRO A 507 -19.91 23.57 -49.89
C PRO A 507 -18.77 22.50 -49.94
N SER A 508 -19.14 21.32 -49.43
CA SER A 508 -18.66 19.95 -49.63
C SER A 508 -17.48 19.64 -50.59
N ALA A 509 -16.58 18.75 -50.16
CA ALA A 509 -15.93 17.75 -51.04
C ALA A 509 -15.49 16.48 -50.29
N THR A 510 -16.07 15.33 -50.62
CA THR A 510 -15.51 13.99 -50.38
C THR A 510 -15.14 13.37 -51.72
N PRO A 511 -13.95 12.74 -51.86
CA PRO A 511 -13.80 11.72 -52.90
C PRO A 511 -13.06 10.45 -52.42
N ASN A 512 -13.81 9.35 -52.42
CA ASN A 512 -13.47 7.98 -52.84
C ASN A 512 -12.00 7.56 -53.07
N ALA A 513 -11.65 6.36 -52.60
CA ALA A 513 -10.60 5.51 -53.17
C ALA A 513 -11.02 4.93 -54.54
N PRO A 514 -10.08 4.36 -55.31
CA PRO A 514 -10.20 2.92 -55.62
C PRO A 514 -8.87 2.14 -55.60
N ALA A 515 -8.91 0.84 -55.91
CA ALA A 515 -7.84 -0.14 -55.65
C ALA A 515 -7.29 -0.88 -56.90
N ALA A 516 -6.12 -1.51 -56.75
CA ALA A 516 -5.63 -2.75 -57.40
C ALA A 516 -4.47 -3.30 -56.54
N SER A 517 -4.32 -4.60 -56.25
CA SER A 517 -3.93 -5.74 -57.11
C SER A 517 -2.56 -5.55 -57.79
N THR A 518 -1.60 -6.48 -57.77
CA THR A 518 -1.54 -7.90 -57.30
C THR A 518 -0.42 -8.06 -56.21
N GLU A 519 0.30 -9.17 -55.90
CA GLU A 519 0.47 -10.54 -56.45
C GLU A 519 1.09 -11.52 -55.41
N GLU A 520 1.14 -12.82 -55.73
CA GLU A 520 1.85 -13.95 -55.07
C GLU A 520 2.40 -14.88 -56.19
N PRO A 521 3.30 -15.88 -56.00
CA PRO A 521 3.87 -16.45 -54.76
C PRO A 521 5.41 -16.67 -54.83
N ALA A 522 6.01 -17.40 -53.85
CA ALA A 522 6.96 -18.53 -54.08
C ALA A 522 7.64 -19.05 -52.78
N ALA A 523 8.10 -20.30 -52.80
CA ALA A 523 8.56 -21.09 -51.65
C ALA A 523 10.05 -20.92 -51.23
N GLU A 524 10.33 -21.46 -50.04
CA GLU A 524 11.55 -22.12 -49.51
C GLU A 524 12.71 -22.50 -50.48
N PRO A 525 13.99 -22.63 -50.03
CA PRO A 525 14.34 -23.32 -48.77
C PRO A 525 15.59 -22.89 -47.94
N SER A 526 15.63 -23.45 -46.73
CA SER A 526 16.79 -23.90 -45.91
C SER A 526 18.22 -23.43 -46.25
N ALA A 527 18.89 -22.82 -45.25
CA ALA A 527 20.30 -23.06 -44.97
C ALA A 527 20.71 -22.69 -43.52
N THR A 528 21.11 -23.68 -42.72
CA THR A 528 22.08 -23.52 -41.63
C THR A 528 23.28 -24.40 -41.98
N PRO A 529 24.52 -23.88 -41.94
CA PRO A 529 25.41 -24.38 -40.88
C PRO A 529 26.47 -23.38 -40.39
N ASN A 530 26.84 -23.46 -39.11
CA ASN A 530 28.14 -24.01 -38.70
C ASN A 530 28.33 -23.95 -37.18
N ALA A 531 28.64 -25.10 -36.58
CA ALA A 531 29.27 -25.20 -35.28
C ALA A 531 30.69 -25.77 -35.50
N THR A 532 31.70 -25.16 -34.88
CA THR A 532 33.09 -25.61 -35.00
C THR A 532 33.41 -26.63 -33.91
N ALA A 533 33.94 -27.80 -34.29
CA ALA A 533 34.47 -28.84 -33.38
C ALA A 533 35.83 -28.39 -32.76
N THR A 534 36.52 -29.07 -31.83
CA THR A 534 36.61 -30.50 -31.40
C THR A 534 36.88 -30.57 -29.87
N SER A 535 36.37 -31.52 -29.06
CA SER A 535 36.75 -32.96 -28.90
C SER A 535 38.19 -33.20 -28.39
N PRO A 536 38.54 -34.33 -27.70
CA PRO A 536 37.76 -35.57 -27.45
C PRO A 536 37.84 -36.14 -25.99
N VAL A 537 37.55 -37.45 -25.86
CA VAL A 537 37.64 -38.45 -24.75
C VAL A 537 36.23 -38.97 -24.41
N GLU A 538 35.69 -39.98 -25.10
CA GLU A 538 36.06 -41.43 -25.14
C GLU A 538 35.37 -42.22 -24.00
N GLY A 539 34.60 -43.26 -24.37
CA GLY A 539 33.80 -44.08 -23.46
C GLY A 539 32.62 -44.79 -24.17
N GLU A 540 32.74 -46.09 -24.41
CA GLU A 540 31.75 -46.89 -25.15
C GLU A 540 30.64 -47.46 -24.24
N ASN A 541 29.39 -47.57 -24.72
CA ASN A 541 28.77 -48.88 -25.05
C ASN A 541 27.31 -48.83 -25.56
N LYS A 542 27.09 -49.56 -26.66
CA LYS A 542 25.89 -50.34 -27.08
C LYS A 542 24.57 -49.64 -27.46
N LEU A 543 23.87 -50.36 -28.35
CA LEU A 543 22.70 -50.00 -29.16
C LEU A 543 21.69 -51.17 -29.14
N GLY A 544 20.39 -50.90 -29.35
CA GLY A 544 19.31 -51.89 -29.43
C GLY A 544 17.98 -51.26 -28.98
N THR A 545 17.12 -50.66 -29.81
CA THR A 545 16.61 -51.00 -31.16
C THR A 545 15.57 -52.13 -31.14
N ALA A 546 14.28 -51.77 -31.04
CA ALA A 546 13.15 -52.32 -31.82
C ALA A 546 11.81 -51.68 -31.41
N ALA A 547 10.84 -51.63 -32.34
CA ALA A 547 9.45 -51.22 -32.11
C ALA A 547 8.48 -52.28 -32.72
N PRO A 548 7.28 -51.97 -33.26
CA PRO A 548 6.01 -52.08 -32.52
C PRO A 548 4.93 -52.98 -33.17
N ALA A 549 3.80 -53.18 -32.47
CA ALA A 549 2.49 -53.69 -32.95
C ALA A 549 1.41 -53.29 -31.91
N ASN A 550 0.25 -52.68 -32.26
CA ASN A 550 -1.01 -53.24 -32.85
C ASN A 550 -1.78 -54.20 -31.90
N ASP A 551 -3.12 -54.23 -31.82
CA ASP A 551 -4.18 -53.63 -32.68
C ASP A 551 -5.57 -53.58 -31.98
N LYS A 552 -6.48 -52.67 -32.42
CA LYS A 552 -7.99 -52.79 -32.54
C LYS A 552 -8.88 -53.02 -31.29
N GLU A 553 -10.23 -52.83 -31.29
CA GLU A 553 -11.29 -52.33 -32.22
C GLU A 553 -12.43 -51.66 -31.36
N VAL A 554 -13.16 -50.58 -31.75
CA VAL A 554 -14.46 -50.48 -32.52
C VAL A 554 -15.66 -51.18 -31.82
N ALA A 555 -16.93 -50.71 -31.77
CA ALA A 555 -17.76 -49.71 -32.49
C ALA A 555 -18.54 -48.78 -31.50
N ALA A 556 -19.24 -47.67 -31.80
CA ALA A 556 -19.83 -47.04 -33.01
C ALA A 556 -21.25 -47.47 -33.45
N THR A 557 -22.23 -46.56 -33.33
CA THR A 557 -23.49 -46.47 -34.12
C THR A 557 -24.04 -45.02 -34.10
N GLN A 558 -24.83 -44.66 -35.11
CA GLN A 558 -25.52 -43.36 -35.27
C GLN A 558 -27.05 -43.57 -35.23
N ASP A 559 -27.83 -42.49 -35.11
CA ASP A 559 -29.02 -42.30 -35.97
C ASP A 559 -29.36 -40.80 -36.15
N GLN A 560 -30.29 -40.47 -37.05
CA GLN A 560 -30.74 -39.13 -37.44
C GLN A 560 -32.23 -38.89 -37.11
N GLY A 561 -32.72 -37.64 -37.27
CA GLY A 561 -34.16 -37.34 -37.26
C GLY A 561 -34.50 -35.85 -37.09
N ASP A 562 -35.11 -35.26 -38.11
CA ASP A 562 -35.66 -33.89 -38.11
C ASP A 562 -37.02 -33.80 -37.39
N ASP A 563 -37.49 -32.59 -37.01
CA ASP A 563 -38.50 -31.82 -37.77
C ASP A 563 -38.88 -30.47 -37.07
N VAL A 564 -39.73 -29.67 -37.70
CA VAL A 564 -39.98 -28.25 -37.48
C VAL A 564 -41.25 -27.96 -36.66
N LYS A 565 -41.21 -26.93 -35.78
CA LYS A 565 -42.38 -26.04 -35.54
C LYS A 565 -42.09 -24.69 -34.88
N LYS A 566 -42.42 -23.59 -35.59
CA LYS A 566 -42.86 -22.29 -35.03
C LYS A 566 -44.40 -22.33 -34.98
N PRO A 567 -45.04 -21.85 -33.91
CA PRO A 567 -45.79 -20.58 -33.97
C PRO A 567 -45.65 -19.78 -32.64
N ALA A 568 -46.07 -18.53 -32.50
CA ALA A 568 -46.31 -17.42 -33.43
C ALA A 568 -46.29 -16.12 -32.60
N GLU A 569 -46.27 -14.94 -33.24
CA GLU A 569 -46.60 -13.68 -32.56
C GLU A 569 -48.12 -13.57 -32.36
N ASP A 570 -48.55 -12.94 -31.27
CA ASP A 570 -49.73 -12.06 -31.29
C ASP A 570 -49.59 -10.94 -30.24
N THR A 571 -50.57 -10.04 -30.17
CA THR A 571 -50.31 -8.60 -30.08
C THR A 571 -51.20 -7.88 -29.06
N ALA A 572 -50.84 -6.62 -28.77
CA ALA A 572 -51.73 -5.50 -28.40
C ALA A 572 -52.07 -5.25 -26.90
N ALA A 573 -51.57 -4.08 -26.47
CA ALA A 573 -52.33 -2.92 -25.99
C ALA A 573 -52.70 -2.73 -24.49
N ASP A 574 -52.38 -1.49 -24.07
CA ASP A 574 -53.03 -0.58 -23.10
C ASP A 574 -53.32 -1.00 -21.64
N GLY A 575 -52.98 -0.07 -20.73
CA GLY A 575 -53.16 -0.25 -19.28
C GLY A 575 -52.65 0.89 -18.39
N LEU A 576 -52.65 2.15 -18.86
CA LEU A 576 -52.43 3.31 -17.99
C LEU A 576 -53.60 3.46 -17.00
N PRO A 577 -53.33 3.89 -15.76
CA PRO A 577 -53.80 5.23 -15.40
C PRO A 577 -52.75 6.08 -14.67
N ALA A 578 -53.00 7.38 -14.61
CA ALA A 578 -52.13 8.37 -13.98
C ALA A 578 -52.67 8.87 -12.63
N SER A 579 -51.75 9.43 -11.84
CA SER A 579 -51.91 10.53 -10.87
C SER A 579 -53.23 10.69 -10.09
N GLN A 580 -53.15 10.45 -8.77
CA GLN A 580 -53.48 11.48 -7.76
C GLN A 580 -52.38 11.50 -6.68
#